data_AF-A0A959UUZ1-F1
#
_entry.id   AF-A0A959UUZ1-F1
#
_cell.length_a   1.000
_cell.length_b   1.000
_cell.length_c   1.000
_cell.angle_alpha   90.00
_cell.angle_beta   90.00
_cell.angle_gamma   90.00
#
_symmetry.space_group_name_H-M   'P 1'
#
loop_
_entity.id
_entity.type
_entity.pdbx_description
1 polymer ?
#
loop_
_entity_poly.entity_id
_entity_poly.type
_entity_poly.pdbx_seq_one_letter_code
_entity_poly.pdbx_strand_id
1 'polypeptide(L)'
;MNREAQLFEELDATTSTNEKVAALARYFREGDDSDKLWVIALLSGRRPRRPVTSTQLRQWAAEVAGIPDWLFEASYHVVGDFAETVTHIATLEAPV
;
A
#
# COMPACT_ATOMS: atom_id res chain seq x y z
N MET A 1 -6.73 -3.81 7.49
CA MET A 1 -5.68 -3.93 6.46
C MET A 1 -6.04 -4.84 5.28
N ASN A 2 -6.57 -6.06 5.48
CA ASN A 2 -6.87 -6.96 4.35
C ASN A 2 -8.02 -6.46 3.45
N ARG A 3 -9.06 -5.83 4.03
CA ARG A 3 -10.27 -5.42 3.30
C ARG A 3 -10.04 -4.18 2.45
N GLU A 4 -9.20 -3.26 2.93
CA GLU A 4 -8.82 -2.02 2.25
C GLU A 4 -7.91 -2.35 1.06
N ALA A 5 -6.92 -3.23 1.26
CA ALA A 5 -6.08 -3.73 0.18
C ALA A 5 -6.90 -4.41 -0.93
N GLN A 6 -7.85 -5.28 -0.55
CA GLN A 6 -8.79 -5.90 -1.49
C GLN A 6 -9.64 -4.87 -2.24
N LEU A 7 -10.13 -3.83 -1.55
CA LEU A 7 -10.86 -2.74 -2.21
C LEU A 7 -9.99 -2.06 -3.28
N PHE A 8 -8.73 -1.73 -2.97
CA PHE A 8 -7.85 -1.08 -3.94
C PHE A 8 -7.57 -1.99 -5.15
N GLU A 9 -7.33 -3.28 -4.92
CA GLU A 9 -7.15 -4.26 -6.00
C GLU A 9 -8.40 -4.36 -6.89
N GLU A 10 -9.60 -4.43 -6.31
CA GLU A 10 -10.87 -4.44 -7.04
C GLU A 10 -11.08 -3.14 -7.85
N LEU A 11 -10.71 -1.99 -7.30
CA LEU A 11 -10.85 -0.69 -7.97
C LEU A 11 -9.88 -0.53 -9.13
N ASP A 12 -8.67 -1.08 -9.02
CA ASP A 12 -7.64 -1.05 -10.06
C ASP A 12 -7.91 -2.09 -11.17
N ALA A 13 -8.53 -3.23 -10.83
CA ALA A 13 -8.85 -4.29 -11.78
C ALA A 13 -9.98 -3.93 -12.77
N THR A 14 -10.77 -2.87 -12.50
CA THR A 14 -11.91 -2.48 -13.34
C THR A 14 -11.80 -1.05 -13.87
N THR A 15 -12.37 -0.83 -15.07
CA THR A 15 -12.58 0.49 -15.67
C THR A 15 -14.04 0.94 -15.57
N SER A 16 -14.95 0.04 -15.16
CA SER A 16 -16.39 0.32 -15.05
C SER A 16 -16.72 1.17 -13.83
N THR A 17 -17.31 2.35 -14.06
CA THR A 17 -17.74 3.25 -12.97
C THR A 17 -18.74 2.58 -12.04
N ASN A 18 -19.68 1.79 -12.57
CA ASN A 18 -20.71 1.14 -11.76
C ASN A 18 -20.11 0.06 -10.84
N GLU A 19 -19.10 -0.68 -11.32
CA GLU A 19 -18.40 -1.66 -10.51
C GLU A 19 -17.60 -1.00 -9.38
N LYS A 20 -16.91 0.13 -9.67
CA LYS A 20 -16.22 0.91 -8.65
C LYS A 20 -17.19 1.42 -7.57
N VAL A 21 -18.35 1.93 -7.97
CA VAL A 21 -19.39 2.38 -7.03
C VAL A 21 -19.91 1.21 -6.18
N ALA A 22 -20.12 0.04 -6.79
CA ALA A 22 -20.57 -1.15 -6.06
C ALA A 22 -19.54 -1.64 -5.03
N ALA A 23 -18.25 -1.65 -5.40
CA ALA A 23 -17.14 -2.03 -4.51
C ALA A 23 -17.03 -1.05 -3.32
N LEU A 24 -17.05 0.26 -3.59
CA LEU A 24 -17.05 1.28 -2.54
C LEU A 24 -18.27 1.16 -1.61
N ALA A 25 -19.46 0.98 -2.18
CA ALA A 25 -20.67 0.84 -1.38
C ALA A 25 -20.65 -0.41 -0.48
N ARG A 26 -20.10 -1.53 -0.98
CA ARG A 26 -19.88 -2.74 -0.18
C ARG A 26 -18.91 -2.46 0.96
N TYR A 27 -17.76 -1.86 0.65
CA TYR A 27 -16.75 -1.52 1.64
C TYR A 27 -17.29 -0.60 2.75
N PHE A 28 -18.02 0.47 2.40
CA PHE A 28 -18.56 1.40 3.40
C PHE A 28 -19.70 0.83 4.25
N ARG A 29 -20.38 -0.22 3.80
CA ARG A 29 -21.38 -0.92 4.62
C ARG A 29 -20.76 -1.84 5.66
N GLU A 30 -19.65 -2.48 5.31
CA GLU A 30 -19.11 -3.62 6.09
C GLU A 30 -17.81 -3.30 6.84
N GLY A 31 -17.09 -2.24 6.46
CA GLY A 31 -15.82 -1.86 7.11
C GLY A 31 -16.01 -1.27 8.50
N ASP A 32 -14.91 -1.13 9.23
CA ASP A 32 -14.85 -0.40 10.49
C ASP A 32 -14.85 1.12 10.24
N ASP A 33 -15.43 1.91 11.14
CA ASP A 33 -15.58 3.36 10.95
C ASP A 33 -14.22 4.09 10.86
N SER A 34 -13.19 3.59 11.54
CA SER A 34 -11.81 4.08 11.41
C SER A 34 -11.27 3.90 9.99
N ASP A 35 -11.49 2.74 9.39
CA ASP A 35 -10.94 2.38 8.09
C ASP A 35 -11.67 3.10 6.96
N LYS A 36 -13.00 3.26 7.11
CA LYS A 36 -13.82 4.08 6.21
C LYS A 36 -13.30 5.51 6.11
N LEU A 37 -12.98 6.12 7.26
CA LEU A 37 -12.45 7.48 7.28
C LEU A 37 -11.12 7.59 6.50
N TRP A 38 -10.24 6.60 6.68
CA TRP A 38 -8.97 6.52 5.97
C TRP A 38 -9.15 6.33 4.47
N VAL A 39 -10.01 5.40 4.04
CA VAL A 39 -10.30 5.17 2.62
C VAL A 39 -10.87 6.41 1.96
N ILE A 40 -11.81 7.12 2.61
CA ILE A 40 -12.35 8.40 2.12
C ILE A 40 -11.22 9.42 1.95
N ALA A 41 -10.37 9.59 2.97
CA ALA A 41 -9.27 10.55 2.92
C ALA A 41 -8.27 10.24 1.80
N LEU A 42 -7.94 8.95 1.60
CA LEU A 42 -7.01 8.50 0.56
C LEU A 42 -7.56 8.71 -0.86
N LEU A 43 -8.83 8.34 -1.10
CA LEU A 43 -9.49 8.43 -2.40
C LEU A 43 -9.89 9.88 -2.75
N SER A 44 -10.20 10.71 -1.76
CA SER A 44 -10.53 12.13 -1.99
C SER A 44 -9.29 13.03 -2.10
N GLY A 45 -8.08 12.46 -2.13
CA GLY A 45 -6.83 13.21 -2.17
C GLY A 45 -6.48 13.98 -0.89
N ARG A 46 -7.23 13.79 0.21
CA ARG A 46 -6.98 14.42 1.53
C ARG A 46 -6.00 13.60 2.35
N ARG A 47 -4.87 13.24 1.74
CA ARG A 47 -3.84 12.43 2.38
C ARG A 47 -3.16 13.23 3.51
N PRO A 48 -2.87 12.62 4.66
CA PRO A 48 -2.08 13.28 5.71
C PRO A 48 -0.73 13.74 5.18
N ARG A 49 -0.13 14.71 5.86
CA ARG A 49 1.28 15.05 5.64
C ARG A 49 2.13 13.80 5.80
N ARG A 50 2.97 13.52 4.81
CA ARG A 50 3.96 12.43 4.86
C ARG A 50 4.97 12.74 5.96
N PRO A 51 4.96 12.01 7.10
CA PRO A 51 5.94 12.23 8.16
C PRO A 51 7.24 11.47 7.90
N VAL A 52 7.21 10.53 6.96
CA VAL A 52 8.31 9.62 6.62
C VAL A 52 8.83 9.94 5.22
N THR A 53 10.14 9.99 5.09
CA THR A 53 10.84 10.19 3.80
C THR A 53 11.05 8.85 3.09
N SER A 54 11.23 8.89 1.76
CA SER A 54 11.59 7.69 0.99
C SER A 54 12.91 7.07 1.44
N THR A 55 13.86 7.88 1.92
CA THR A 55 15.13 7.42 2.50
C THR A 55 14.91 6.57 3.74
N GLN A 56 14.04 7.01 4.66
CA GLN A 56 13.72 6.24 5.86
C GLN A 56 13.02 4.92 5.53
N LEU A 57 12.07 4.94 4.60
CA LEU A 57 11.40 3.72 4.15
C LEU A 57 12.38 2.71 3.53
N ARG A 58 13.33 3.20 2.71
CA ARG A 58 14.37 2.36 2.12
C ARG A 58 15.22 1.70 3.20
N GLN A 59 15.70 2.49 4.15
CA GLN A 59 16.54 2.01 5.23
C GLN A 59 15.81 0.93 6.05
N TRP A 60 14.57 1.18 6.45
CA TRP A 60 13.79 0.19 7.20
C TRP A 60 13.47 -1.06 6.40
N ALA A 61 13.22 -0.94 5.09
CA ALA A 61 13.00 -2.10 4.24
C ALA A 61 14.25 -2.99 4.14
N ALA A 62 15.44 -2.38 4.02
CA ALA A 62 16.71 -3.10 4.02
C ALA A 62 17.00 -3.77 5.39
N GLU A 63 16.73 -3.05 6.49
CA GLU A 63 16.86 -3.56 7.86
C GLU A 63 15.94 -4.76 8.11
N VAL A 64 14.65 -4.67 7.74
CA VAL A 64 13.67 -5.76 7.88
C VAL A 64 14.06 -6.98 7.05
N ALA A 65 14.57 -6.77 5.84
CA ALA A 65 14.98 -7.85 4.96
C ALA A 65 16.36 -8.44 5.30
N GLY A 66 17.12 -7.81 6.22
CA GLY A 66 18.47 -8.24 6.57
C GLY A 66 19.46 -8.14 5.41
N ILE A 67 19.21 -7.25 4.44
CA ILE A 67 20.09 -7.05 3.27
C ILE A 67 20.87 -5.75 3.37
N PRO A 68 22.10 -5.69 2.82
CA PRO A 68 22.84 -4.44 2.74
C PRO A 68 22.19 -3.46 1.73
N ASP A 69 22.32 -2.16 1.98
CA ASP A 69 21.73 -1.09 1.15
C ASP A 69 22.07 -1.20 -0.34
N TRP A 70 23.30 -1.63 -0.67
CA TRP A 70 23.71 -1.78 -2.08
C TRP A 70 22.90 -2.84 -2.82
N LEU A 71 22.46 -3.90 -2.13
CA LEU A 71 21.65 -4.96 -2.73
C LEU A 71 20.22 -4.47 -2.94
N PHE A 72 19.69 -3.67 -1.99
CA PHE A 72 18.41 -3.00 -2.17
C PHE A 72 18.45 -2.07 -3.40
N GLU A 73 19.49 -1.24 -3.53
CA GLU A 73 19.67 -0.33 -4.67
C GLU A 73 19.70 -1.10 -6.00
N ALA A 74 20.44 -2.20 -6.05
CA ALA A 74 20.53 -3.06 -7.23
C ALA A 74 19.16 -3.66 -7.60
N SER A 75 18.39 -4.15 -6.63
CA SER A 75 17.04 -4.65 -6.86
C SER A 75 16.09 -3.55 -7.32
N TYR A 76 16.15 -2.37 -6.71
CA TYR A 76 15.36 -1.21 -7.11
C TYR A 76 15.61 -0.82 -8.57
N HIS A 77 16.86 -0.85 -9.03
CA HIS A 77 17.21 -0.58 -10.42
C HIS A 77 16.63 -1.58 -11.42
N VAL A 78 16.39 -2.83 -11.00
CA VAL A 78 15.80 -3.87 -11.86
C VAL A 78 14.27 -3.76 -11.89
N VAL A 79 13.63 -3.54 -10.74
CA VAL A 79 12.17 -3.49 -10.61
C VAL A 79 11.61 -2.16 -11.14
N GLY A 80 12.28 -1.04 -10.85
CA GLY A 80 11.88 0.29 -11.34
C GLY A 80 10.77 0.97 -10.54
N ASP A 81 10.08 0.26 -9.64
CA ASP A 81 9.13 0.84 -8.68
C ASP A 81 9.53 0.54 -7.22
N PHE A 82 9.43 1.56 -6.36
CA PHE A 82 9.82 1.44 -4.96
C PHE A 82 8.87 0.55 -4.17
N ALA A 83 7.56 0.69 -4.38
CA ALA A 83 6.58 -0.09 -3.63
C ALA A 83 6.67 -1.57 -4.01
N GLU A 84 6.83 -1.88 -5.29
CA GLU A 84 7.07 -3.24 -5.78
C GLU A 84 8.38 -3.83 -5.23
N THR A 85 9.47 -3.04 -5.22
CA THR A 85 10.75 -3.46 -4.64
C THR A 85 10.62 -3.82 -3.16
N VAL A 86 9.99 -2.95 -2.37
CA VAL A 86 9.77 -3.20 -0.94
C VAL A 86 8.87 -4.41 -0.72
N THR A 87 7.83 -4.59 -1.54
CA THR A 87 6.92 -5.74 -1.45
C THR A 87 7.65 -7.06 -1.67
N HIS A 88 8.63 -7.11 -2.57
CA HIS A 88 9.42 -8.33 -2.81
C HIS A 88 10.50 -8.60 -1.78
N ILE A 89 11.10 -7.54 -1.22
CA ILE A 89 12.29 -7.64 -0.37
C ILE A 89 11.92 -7.69 1.12
N ALA A 90 11.09 -6.76 1.57
CA ALA A 90 10.68 -6.63 2.96
C ALA A 90 9.47 -7.52 3.24
N THR A 91 9.66 -8.84 3.17
CA THR A 91 8.65 -9.79 3.61
C THR A 91 8.49 -9.64 5.12
N LEU A 92 7.50 -8.84 5.53
CA LEU A 92 7.11 -8.74 6.93
C LEU A 92 6.53 -10.09 7.35
N GLU A 93 7.07 -10.70 8.40
CA GLU A 93 6.40 -11.83 9.04
C GLU A 93 4.96 -11.41 9.39
N ALA A 94 3.98 -12.26 9.07
CA ALA A 94 2.58 -11.95 9.30
C ALA A 94 2.38 -11.53 10.77
N PRO A 95 1.63 -10.45 11.05
CA PRO A 95 1.39 -10.03 12.42
C PRO A 95 0.71 -11.18 13.19
N VAL A 96 1.30 -11.53 14.34
CA VAL A 96 0.76 -12.48 15.33
C VAL A 96 -0.56 -12.01 15.92
#